data_AF-A0A7S2V7D9-F1
#
_entry.id   AF-A0A7S2V7D9-F1
#
_cell.length_a   1.000
_cell.length_b   1.000
_cell.length_c   1.000
_cell.angle_alpha   90.00
_cell.angle_beta   90.00
_cell.angle_gamma   90.00
#
_symmetry.space_group_name_H-M   'P 1'
#
loop_
_entity.id
_entity.type
_entity.pdbx_description
1 polymer ?
#
loop_
_entity_poly.entity_id
_entity_poly.type
_entity_poly.pdbx_seq_one_letter_code
_entity_poly.pdbx_strand_id
1 'polypeptide(L)'
;KMERQTSLCSVQQFEGEFDEEGVFVYQAFCAEIADWAVEHQAFGGDRFKPERMTWIKPSFAWVLYRSGYGRKHNQERVLKVKISHDSLAEILEQCQCKHGGGGSLGRVQWDPARDLFSSVDGKEPRKMLRKRAIQIGVKGRLSKLYVASVLSIEDVTPLAHQVGRAHAIMTSRKSRDSTAVGSNEEENPMQALQHMLPEERVYMPTCSIDTLVRLGMMPGVTAEDIYGLGRGKVKPPDST
;
A
#
# COMPACT_ATOMS: atom_id res chain seq x y z
N LYS A 1 -27.46 21.09 -26.46
CA LYS A 1 -27.22 19.78 -25.82
C LYS A 1 -25.91 19.25 -26.38
N MET A 2 -24.82 19.52 -25.68
CA MET A 2 -23.48 19.14 -26.13
C MET A 2 -23.17 17.79 -25.50
N GLU A 3 -23.02 16.77 -26.32
CA GLU A 3 -22.57 15.45 -25.93
C GLU A 3 -21.29 15.60 -25.12
N ARG A 4 -21.35 15.21 -23.83
CA ARG A 4 -20.14 15.00 -23.04
C ARG A 4 -19.44 13.83 -23.70
N GLN A 5 -18.46 14.16 -24.52
CA GLN A 5 -17.38 13.29 -24.93
C GLN A 5 -16.99 12.47 -23.69
N THR A 6 -17.23 11.17 -23.74
CA THR A 6 -16.85 10.20 -22.71
C THR A 6 -15.34 10.31 -22.54
N SER A 7 -14.92 11.18 -21.62
CA SER A 7 -13.56 11.25 -21.11
C SER A 7 -13.18 9.82 -20.78
N LEU A 8 -12.09 9.32 -21.37
CA LEU A 8 -11.49 8.04 -21.01
C LEU A 8 -11.25 8.07 -19.50
N CYS A 9 -12.21 7.55 -18.76
CA CYS A 9 -12.21 7.60 -17.31
C CYS A 9 -11.14 6.61 -16.88
N SER A 10 -9.99 7.11 -16.40
CA SER A 10 -8.92 6.23 -15.95
C SER A 10 -9.39 5.54 -14.66
N VAL A 11 -9.88 4.31 -14.80
CA VAL A 11 -10.17 3.43 -13.67
C VAL A 11 -8.93 3.28 -12.80
N GLN A 12 -9.13 3.02 -11.52
CA GLN A 12 -8.03 2.77 -10.61
C GLN A 12 -7.52 1.33 -10.78
N GLN A 13 -6.21 1.18 -10.85
CA GLN A 13 -5.57 -0.12 -10.96
C GLN A 13 -5.12 -0.56 -9.58
N PHE A 14 -5.64 -1.71 -9.12
CA PHE A 14 -5.08 -2.37 -7.95
C PHE A 14 -3.74 -2.95 -8.39
N GLU A 15 -2.64 -2.47 -7.81
CA GLU A 15 -1.33 -3.08 -7.95
C GLU A 15 -0.91 -3.73 -6.64
N GLY A 16 -0.32 -4.92 -6.73
CA GLY A 16 0.19 -5.68 -5.60
C GLY A 16 0.98 -6.90 -6.08
N GLU A 17 1.65 -7.55 -5.16
CA GLU A 17 2.32 -8.83 -5.41
C GLU A 17 1.34 -9.97 -5.10
N PHE A 18 1.34 -11.00 -5.94
CA PHE A 18 0.47 -12.16 -5.78
C PHE A 18 1.03 -13.37 -6.54
N ASP A 19 0.69 -14.55 -6.04
CA ASP A 19 1.00 -15.85 -6.67
C ASP A 19 -0.31 -16.62 -6.94
N GLU A 20 -0.23 -17.94 -7.10
CA GLU A 20 -1.40 -18.79 -7.40
C GLU A 20 -2.35 -18.95 -6.20
N GLU A 21 -1.85 -18.86 -4.97
CA GLU A 21 -2.67 -19.11 -3.78
C GLU A 21 -3.26 -17.82 -3.20
N GLY A 22 -2.59 -16.68 -3.38
CA GLY A 22 -3.04 -15.45 -2.76
C GLY A 22 -2.28 -14.18 -3.11
N VAL A 23 -2.70 -13.12 -2.42
CA VAL A 23 -2.17 -11.76 -2.56
C VAL A 23 -1.41 -11.37 -1.31
N PHE A 24 -0.30 -10.66 -1.50
CA PHE A 24 0.49 -10.12 -0.41
C PHE A 24 0.05 -8.71 -0.06
N VAL A 25 -0.09 -8.46 1.24
CA VAL A 25 -0.36 -7.15 1.81
C VAL A 25 0.62 -6.85 2.93
N TYR A 26 0.87 -5.57 3.13
CA TYR A 26 1.85 -5.10 4.09
C TYR A 26 1.22 -4.34 5.26
N GLN A 27 1.75 -4.60 6.44
CA GLN A 27 1.45 -3.88 7.66
C GLN A 27 2.72 -3.54 8.44
N ALA A 28 2.63 -2.54 9.32
CA ALA A 28 3.71 -2.21 10.24
C ALA A 28 3.20 -2.20 11.68
N PHE A 29 3.97 -2.80 12.58
CA PHE A 29 3.61 -3.01 13.99
C PHE A 29 4.80 -2.75 14.91
N CYS A 30 4.54 -2.69 16.22
CA CYS A 30 5.61 -2.79 17.22
C CYS A 30 6.20 -4.20 17.25
N ALA A 31 7.41 -4.32 17.81
CA ALA A 31 8.15 -5.57 17.88
C ALA A 31 7.32 -6.70 18.52
N GLU A 32 6.63 -6.45 19.63
CA GLU A 32 5.91 -7.51 20.35
C GLU A 32 4.77 -8.14 19.53
N ILE A 33 4.05 -7.33 18.74
CA ILE A 33 2.99 -7.86 17.85
C ILE A 33 3.62 -8.63 16.69
N ALA A 34 4.70 -8.10 16.11
CA ALA A 34 5.34 -8.70 14.96
C ALA A 34 6.03 -10.02 15.29
N ASP A 35 6.76 -10.08 16.40
CA ASP A 35 7.45 -11.30 16.83
C ASP A 35 6.44 -12.41 17.13
N TRP A 36 5.36 -12.10 17.87
CA TRP A 36 4.27 -13.04 18.10
C TRP A 36 3.66 -13.52 16.78
N ALA A 37 3.39 -12.60 15.85
CA ALA A 37 2.72 -12.93 14.61
C ALA A 37 3.55 -13.81 13.68
N VAL A 38 4.86 -13.55 13.59
CA VAL A 38 5.79 -14.37 12.81
C VAL A 38 5.96 -15.75 13.44
N GLU A 39 6.10 -15.82 14.76
CA GLU A 39 6.23 -17.10 15.49
C GLU A 39 4.99 -18.00 15.30
N HIS A 40 3.79 -17.42 15.37
CA HIS A 40 2.54 -18.18 15.33
C HIS A 40 1.91 -18.26 13.94
N GLN A 41 2.49 -17.58 12.94
CA GLN A 41 1.93 -17.42 11.60
C GLN A 41 0.46 -16.94 11.60
N ALA A 42 0.12 -16.08 12.56
CA ALA A 42 -1.23 -15.57 12.77
C ALA A 42 -1.18 -14.22 13.49
N PHE A 43 -2.26 -13.44 13.50
CA PHE A 43 -2.35 -12.26 14.37
C PHE A 43 -3.07 -12.56 15.68
N GLY A 44 -2.48 -12.10 16.79
CA GLY A 44 -2.97 -12.39 18.14
C GLY A 44 -2.04 -11.85 19.22
N GLY A 45 -2.13 -12.44 20.41
CA GLY A 45 -1.40 -11.99 21.59
C GLY A 45 -1.97 -10.71 22.23
N ASP A 46 -1.50 -10.40 23.44
CA ASP A 46 -2.13 -9.38 24.31
C ASP A 46 -2.07 -7.95 23.75
N ARG A 47 -1.07 -7.67 22.91
CA ARG A 47 -0.81 -6.34 22.32
C ARG A 47 -1.57 -6.12 21.03
N PHE A 48 -2.01 -7.17 20.33
CA PHE A 48 -2.84 -7.04 19.14
C PHE A 48 -4.30 -6.78 19.54
N LYS A 49 -4.93 -5.78 18.90
CA LYS A 49 -6.30 -5.35 19.20
C LYS A 49 -7.15 -5.41 17.92
N PRO A 50 -7.84 -6.53 17.64
CA PRO A 50 -8.57 -6.74 16.39
C PRO A 50 -9.79 -5.81 16.24
N GLU A 51 -10.24 -5.16 17.31
CA GLU A 51 -11.38 -4.24 17.32
C GLU A 51 -11.07 -2.90 16.64
N ARG A 52 -9.79 -2.54 16.55
CA ARG A 52 -9.36 -1.30 15.90
C ARG A 52 -9.47 -1.43 14.38
N MET A 53 -9.72 -0.30 13.71
CA MET A 53 -9.58 -0.23 12.26
C MET A 53 -8.11 -0.49 11.90
N THR A 54 -7.88 -1.51 11.09
CA THR A 54 -6.56 -1.93 10.64
C THR A 54 -6.43 -1.69 9.14
N TRP A 55 -5.32 -1.09 8.72
CA TRP A 55 -5.09 -0.72 7.32
C TRP A 55 -4.03 -1.61 6.67
N ILE A 56 -4.46 -2.49 5.78
CA ILE A 56 -3.59 -3.32 4.93
C ILE A 56 -3.25 -2.58 3.63
N LYS A 57 -2.03 -2.78 3.12
CA LYS A 57 -1.49 -2.04 1.97
C LYS A 57 -0.86 -3.04 1.02
N PRO A 58 -1.42 -3.29 -0.16
CA PRO A 58 -0.75 -4.11 -1.17
C PRO A 58 0.59 -3.53 -1.64
N SER A 59 0.76 -2.19 -1.57
CA SER A 59 2.00 -1.53 -1.98
C SER A 59 3.04 -1.42 -0.84
N PHE A 60 4.22 -1.96 -1.11
CA PHE A 60 5.41 -1.91 -0.26
C PHE A 60 5.92 -0.47 -0.11
N ALA A 61 6.01 0.29 -1.21
CA ALA A 61 6.39 1.70 -1.16
C ALA A 61 5.49 2.50 -0.19
N TRP A 62 4.21 2.15 -0.12
CA TRP A 62 3.27 2.76 0.81
C TRP A 62 3.48 2.34 2.27
N VAL A 63 3.75 1.06 2.55
CA VAL A 63 4.06 0.66 3.93
C VAL A 63 5.35 1.30 4.41
N LEU A 64 6.38 1.41 3.55
CA LEU A 64 7.63 2.10 3.86
C LEU A 64 7.41 3.59 4.12
N TYR A 65 6.63 4.28 3.28
CA TYR A 65 6.25 5.68 3.49
C TYR A 65 5.55 5.89 4.85
N ARG A 66 4.60 5.01 5.18
CA ARG A 66 3.78 5.13 6.39
C ARG A 66 4.56 4.81 7.66
N SER A 67 5.39 3.77 7.64
CA SER A 67 6.22 3.32 8.78
C SER A 67 7.54 4.07 8.91
N GLY A 68 7.93 4.87 7.91
CA GLY A 68 9.29 5.43 7.87
C GLY A 68 10.35 4.33 7.74
N TYR A 69 10.10 3.34 6.87
CA TYR A 69 10.93 2.16 6.67
C TYR A 69 11.08 1.28 7.91
N GLY A 70 10.04 1.15 8.73
CA GLY A 70 10.14 0.40 10.00
C GLY A 70 10.86 1.16 11.12
N ARG A 71 10.90 2.50 11.09
CA ARG A 71 11.63 3.30 12.12
C ARG A 71 10.74 4.20 12.98
N LYS A 72 9.45 4.29 12.68
CA LYS A 72 8.51 5.09 13.48
C LYS A 72 8.05 4.31 14.70
N HIS A 73 7.80 5.03 15.79
CA HIS A 73 7.23 4.47 17.01
C HIS A 73 5.92 3.72 16.73
N ASN A 74 5.79 2.52 17.29
CA ASN A 74 4.72 1.53 17.11
C ASN A 74 4.55 1.00 15.67
N GLN A 75 5.55 1.19 14.80
CA GLN A 75 5.63 0.71 13.41
C GLN A 75 7.07 0.31 13.08
N GLU A 76 7.74 -0.35 14.01
CA GLU A 76 9.16 -0.75 13.95
C GLU A 76 9.40 -2.01 13.11
N ARG A 77 8.37 -2.84 12.90
CA ARG A 77 8.46 -4.07 12.11
C ARG A 77 7.49 -4.03 10.95
N VAL A 78 7.97 -4.35 9.75
CA VAL A 78 7.17 -4.41 8.51
C VAL A 78 6.93 -5.88 8.17
N LEU A 79 5.66 -6.27 8.20
CA LEU A 79 5.23 -7.63 7.88
C LEU A 79 4.64 -7.70 6.47
N LYS A 80 5.07 -8.69 5.70
CA LYS A 80 4.45 -9.15 4.46
C LYS A 80 3.50 -10.30 4.81
N VAL A 81 2.23 -10.14 4.52
CA VAL A 81 1.17 -11.07 4.91
C VAL A 81 0.50 -11.59 3.65
N LYS A 82 0.44 -12.91 3.50
CA LYS A 82 -0.30 -13.56 2.42
C LYS A 82 -1.72 -13.85 2.87
N ILE A 83 -2.70 -13.51 2.04
CA ILE A 83 -4.12 -13.88 2.21
C ILE A 83 -4.65 -14.50 0.92
N SER A 84 -5.59 -15.45 1.01
CA SER A 84 -6.15 -16.08 -0.18
C SER A 84 -6.88 -15.08 -1.09
N HIS A 85 -6.93 -15.38 -2.39
CA HIS A 85 -7.67 -14.57 -3.36
C HIS A 85 -9.15 -14.41 -2.97
N ASP A 86 -9.78 -15.51 -2.54
CA ASP A 86 -11.18 -15.54 -2.13
C ASP A 86 -11.43 -14.68 -0.88
N SER A 87 -10.53 -14.75 0.11
CA SER A 87 -10.66 -13.95 1.33
C SER A 87 -10.51 -12.46 1.04
N LEU A 88 -9.57 -12.09 0.16
CA LEU A 88 -9.45 -10.70 -0.29
C LEU A 88 -10.73 -10.25 -1.01
N ALA A 89 -11.30 -11.08 -1.90
CA ALA A 89 -12.54 -10.76 -2.59
C ALA A 89 -13.71 -10.58 -1.58
N GLU A 90 -13.86 -11.48 -0.60
CA GLU A 90 -14.89 -11.39 0.44
C GLU A 90 -14.75 -10.11 1.29
N ILE A 91 -13.51 -9.70 1.60
CA ILE A 91 -13.24 -8.44 2.29
C ILE A 91 -13.65 -7.24 1.41
N LEU A 92 -13.27 -7.24 0.13
CA LEU A 92 -13.54 -6.15 -0.80
C LEU A 92 -15.04 -6.00 -1.12
N GLU A 93 -15.77 -7.11 -1.20
CA GLU A 93 -17.24 -7.12 -1.33
C GLU A 93 -17.93 -6.31 -0.22
N GLN A 94 -17.31 -6.25 0.95
CA GLN A 94 -17.84 -5.56 2.12
C GLN A 94 -17.23 -4.17 2.33
N CYS A 95 -16.37 -3.73 1.41
CA CYS A 95 -15.77 -2.42 1.42
C CYS A 95 -16.62 -1.36 0.68
N GLN A 96 -16.46 -0.11 1.12
CA GLN A 96 -16.94 1.06 0.38
C GLN A 96 -15.78 1.99 0.04
N CYS A 97 -15.83 2.56 -1.16
CA CYS A 97 -14.95 3.66 -1.57
C CYS A 97 -15.81 4.92 -1.72
N LYS A 98 -15.59 5.91 -0.85
CA LYS A 98 -16.23 7.23 -0.92
C LYS A 98 -15.15 8.30 -0.91
N HIS A 99 -15.45 9.46 -1.49
CA HIS A 99 -14.65 10.67 -1.26
C HIS A 99 -14.50 10.90 0.25
N GLY A 100 -13.26 10.94 0.72
CA GLY A 100 -12.93 11.04 2.14
C GLY A 100 -12.90 9.72 2.93
N GLY A 101 -13.13 8.57 2.28
CA GLY A 101 -13.24 7.27 2.94
C GLY A 101 -14.67 6.96 3.38
N GLY A 102 -15.12 5.72 3.13
CA GLY A 102 -16.47 5.25 3.45
C GLY A 102 -16.46 3.90 4.18
N GLY A 103 -17.64 3.43 4.60
CA GLY A 103 -17.81 2.14 5.26
C GLY A 103 -17.45 2.11 6.75
N SER A 104 -18.34 1.55 7.57
CA SER A 104 -18.12 1.34 9.00
C SER A 104 -17.32 0.08 9.31
N LEU A 105 -17.37 -0.91 8.40
CA LEU A 105 -16.69 -2.19 8.50
C LEU A 105 -15.47 -2.27 7.58
N GLY A 106 -15.65 -1.98 6.30
CA GLY A 106 -14.63 -2.08 5.26
C GLY A 106 -14.53 -0.80 4.45
N ARG A 107 -13.30 -0.33 4.23
CA ARG A 107 -13.01 0.92 3.52
C ARG A 107 -11.92 0.68 2.48
N VAL A 108 -12.15 1.20 1.27
CA VAL A 108 -11.09 1.35 0.27
C VAL A 108 -10.73 2.83 0.14
N GLN A 109 -9.44 3.11 0.08
CA GLN A 109 -8.89 4.43 -0.13
C GLN A 109 -7.81 4.41 -1.20
N TRP A 110 -8.01 5.20 -2.25
CA TRP A 110 -7.04 5.40 -3.32
C TRP A 110 -6.24 6.66 -3.07
N ASP A 111 -5.00 6.52 -2.61
CA ASP A 111 -4.09 7.66 -2.44
C ASP A 111 -3.03 7.66 -3.54
N PRO A 112 -2.37 8.81 -3.84
CA PRO A 112 -1.33 8.86 -4.87
C PRO A 112 -0.26 7.80 -4.62
N ALA A 113 0.10 6.97 -5.60
CA ALA A 113 1.13 5.96 -5.41
C ALA A 113 2.47 6.62 -5.05
N ARG A 114 3.37 5.83 -4.46
CA ARG A 114 4.73 6.27 -4.14
C ARG A 114 5.73 5.63 -5.07
N ASP A 115 6.69 6.42 -5.49
CA ASP A 115 7.83 5.92 -6.24
C ASP A 115 8.76 5.16 -5.30
N LEU A 116 9.08 3.91 -5.65
CA LEU A 116 10.00 3.08 -4.87
C LEU A 116 11.45 3.24 -5.33
N PHE A 117 11.70 3.69 -6.56
CA PHE A 117 13.01 3.55 -7.21
C PHE A 117 13.74 4.88 -7.42
N SER A 118 12.99 5.97 -7.63
CA SER A 118 13.64 7.25 -7.93
C SER A 118 13.96 8.02 -6.65
N SER A 119 14.96 8.92 -6.71
CA SER A 119 15.31 9.86 -5.64
C SER A 119 15.27 11.31 -6.10
N VAL A 120 14.34 11.63 -7.00
CA VAL A 120 14.45 12.84 -7.82
C VAL A 120 14.46 14.09 -6.96
N ASP A 121 13.85 14.09 -5.75
CA ASP A 121 13.71 15.28 -4.91
C ASP A 121 13.96 15.07 -3.40
N GLY A 122 14.71 14.04 -2.99
CA GLY A 122 14.96 13.75 -1.56
C GLY A 122 13.70 13.36 -0.77
N LYS A 123 12.64 13.02 -1.50
CA LYS A 123 11.31 12.75 -0.98
C LYS A 123 11.01 11.28 -1.20
N GLU A 124 11.77 10.31 -0.68
CA GLU A 124 11.51 8.90 -1.02
C GLU A 124 11.10 8.02 0.17
N PRO A 125 10.24 7.00 -0.05
CA PRO A 125 9.27 6.87 -1.14
C PRO A 125 8.11 7.86 -0.88
N ARG A 126 8.39 9.16 -0.86
CA ARG A 126 7.43 10.25 -0.64
C ARG A 126 7.05 10.93 -1.96
N LYS A 127 7.73 10.64 -3.08
CA LYS A 127 7.44 11.20 -4.39
C LYS A 127 6.14 10.56 -4.84
N MET A 128 5.18 11.44 -5.11
CA MET A 128 3.84 11.02 -5.50
C MET A 128 3.80 10.79 -7.01
N LEU A 129 3.30 9.63 -7.40
CA LEU A 129 3.04 9.30 -8.80
C LEU A 129 1.68 9.85 -9.24
N ARG A 130 1.43 9.86 -10.55
CA ARG A 130 0.11 10.21 -11.12
C ARG A 130 -0.91 9.08 -10.95
N LYS A 131 -0.44 7.83 -10.88
CA LYS A 131 -1.27 6.68 -10.50
C LYS A 131 -1.53 6.68 -8.99
N ARG A 132 -2.55 5.93 -8.56
CA ARG A 132 -2.92 5.77 -7.15
C ARG A 132 -2.68 4.34 -6.70
N ALA A 133 -2.42 4.15 -5.41
CA ALA A 133 -2.37 2.84 -4.78
C ALA A 133 -3.53 2.69 -3.80
N ILE A 134 -4.01 1.47 -3.70
CA ILE A 134 -5.08 1.09 -2.79
C ILE A 134 -4.56 0.93 -1.36
N GLN A 135 -5.37 1.38 -0.39
CA GLN A 135 -5.27 1.03 1.01
C GLN A 135 -6.62 0.50 1.46
N ILE A 136 -6.63 -0.60 2.19
CA ILE A 136 -7.86 -1.29 2.59
C ILE A 136 -7.94 -1.26 4.12
N GLY A 137 -8.95 -0.58 4.64
CA GLY A 137 -9.27 -0.51 6.06
C GLY A 137 -10.29 -1.58 6.42
N VAL A 138 -9.97 -2.43 7.39
CA VAL A 138 -10.87 -3.46 7.94
C VAL A 138 -11.09 -3.25 9.44
N LYS A 139 -12.35 -3.38 9.88
CA LYS A 139 -12.74 -3.22 11.30
C LYS A 139 -13.78 -4.27 11.70
N GLY A 140 -13.82 -4.60 12.98
CA GLY A 140 -14.84 -5.47 13.56
C GLY A 140 -14.80 -6.85 12.91
N ARG A 141 -15.93 -7.31 12.36
CA ARG A 141 -16.02 -8.64 11.73
C ARG A 141 -15.09 -8.81 10.52
N LEU A 142 -14.80 -7.74 9.77
CA LEU A 142 -13.85 -7.82 8.64
C LEU A 142 -12.40 -7.93 9.10
N SER A 143 -12.05 -7.29 10.22
CA SER A 143 -10.73 -7.46 10.84
C SER A 143 -10.55 -8.91 11.30
N LYS A 144 -11.59 -9.51 11.89
CA LYS A 144 -11.58 -10.94 12.27
C LYS A 144 -11.45 -11.87 11.05
N LEU A 145 -12.20 -11.61 9.98
CA LEU A 145 -12.09 -12.34 8.72
C LEU A 145 -10.66 -12.25 8.15
N TYR A 146 -10.09 -11.05 8.09
CA TYR A 146 -8.72 -10.82 7.65
C TYR A 146 -7.69 -11.61 8.47
N VAL A 147 -7.81 -11.58 9.80
CA VAL A 147 -6.89 -12.31 10.68
C VAL A 147 -7.01 -13.83 10.48
N ALA A 148 -8.23 -14.33 10.28
CA ALA A 148 -8.48 -15.75 10.04
C ALA A 148 -8.06 -16.23 8.64
N SER A 149 -7.88 -15.32 7.67
CA SER A 149 -7.53 -15.64 6.28
C SER A 149 -6.03 -15.61 5.96
N VAL A 150 -5.19 -15.35 6.98
CA VAL A 150 -3.75 -15.33 6.84
C VAL A 150 -3.24 -16.72 6.46
N LEU A 151 -2.48 -16.79 5.37
CA LEU A 151 -1.80 -18.00 4.90
C LEU A 151 -0.34 -18.03 5.36
N SER A 152 0.34 -16.87 5.40
CA SER A 152 1.70 -16.73 5.90
C SER A 152 2.01 -15.30 6.33
N ILE A 153 2.98 -15.16 7.24
CA ILE A 153 3.51 -13.89 7.72
C ILE A 153 5.04 -13.94 7.67
N GLU A 154 5.63 -13.01 6.92
CA GLU A 154 7.07 -12.82 6.81
C GLU A 154 7.48 -11.45 7.35
N ASP A 155 8.56 -11.41 8.13
CA ASP A 155 9.17 -10.14 8.54
C ASP A 155 10.14 -9.62 7.47
N VAL A 156 9.70 -8.60 6.74
CA VAL A 156 10.49 -7.93 5.70
C VAL A 156 11.14 -6.63 6.20
N THR A 157 11.23 -6.44 7.51
CA THR A 157 11.94 -5.30 8.12
C THR A 157 13.39 -5.17 7.65
N PRO A 158 14.17 -6.26 7.49
CA PRO A 158 15.53 -6.17 6.93
C PRO A 158 15.56 -5.53 5.54
N LEU A 159 14.62 -5.91 4.65
CA LEU A 159 14.47 -5.33 3.32
C LEU A 159 14.04 -3.85 3.39
N ALA A 160 13.07 -3.52 4.25
CA ALA A 160 12.65 -2.14 4.49
C ALA A 160 13.82 -1.24 4.89
N HIS A 161 14.70 -1.72 5.78
CA HIS A 161 15.91 -1.02 6.18
C HIS A 161 16.93 -0.87 5.04
N GLN A 162 17.10 -1.88 4.19
CA GLN A 162 17.97 -1.83 3.01
C GLN A 162 17.51 -0.76 2.02
N VAL A 163 16.22 -0.74 1.69
CA VAL A 163 15.63 0.32 0.83
C VAL A 163 15.82 1.69 1.46
N GLY A 164 15.59 1.84 2.76
CA GLY A 164 15.83 3.10 3.47
C GLY A 164 17.29 3.58 3.40
N ARG A 165 18.26 2.66 3.47
CA ARG A 165 19.69 2.99 3.30
C ARG A 165 20.01 3.39 1.87
N ALA A 166 19.50 2.65 0.87
CA ALA A 166 19.65 2.98 -0.54
C ALA A 166 19.15 4.40 -0.84
N HIS A 167 17.94 4.75 -0.40
CA HIS A 167 17.41 6.11 -0.56
C HIS A 167 18.23 7.19 0.16
N ALA A 168 18.80 6.90 1.33
CA ALA A 168 19.67 7.83 2.04
C ALA A 168 20.99 8.09 1.29
N ILE A 169 21.59 7.04 0.70
CA ILE A 169 22.78 7.17 -0.16
C ILE A 169 22.47 8.04 -1.38
N MET A 170 21.36 7.79 -2.07
CA MET A 170 20.96 8.58 -3.23
C MET A 170 20.73 10.06 -2.88
N THR A 171 20.12 10.33 -1.72
CA THR A 171 19.88 11.69 -1.24
C THR A 171 21.21 12.41 -0.90
N SER A 172 22.17 11.71 -0.28
CA SER A 172 23.48 12.29 0.07
C SER A 172 24.42 12.50 -1.12
N ARG A 173 24.29 11.68 -2.18
CA ARG A 173 24.99 11.91 -3.46
C ARG A 173 24.52 13.22 -4.10
N LYS A 174 23.20 13.44 -4.16
CA LYS A 174 22.62 14.67 -4.74
C LYS A 174 23.07 15.95 -4.02
N SER A 175 23.19 15.93 -2.68
CA SER A 175 23.68 17.10 -1.93
C SER A 175 25.16 17.42 -2.18
N ARG A 176 25.95 16.44 -2.64
CA ARG A 176 27.38 16.62 -2.97
C ARG A 176 27.57 17.05 -4.43
N ASP A 177 26.82 16.46 -5.37
CA ASP A 177 26.90 16.79 -6.80
C ASP A 177 26.37 18.19 -7.13
N SER A 178 25.52 18.81 -6.29
CA SER A 178 25.21 20.24 -6.43
C SER A 178 26.43 21.16 -6.31
N THR A 179 27.61 20.64 -5.94
CA THR A 179 28.88 21.36 -5.85
C THR A 179 30.00 20.82 -6.76
N ALA A 180 29.76 19.76 -7.55
CA ALA A 180 30.79 19.14 -8.39
C ALA A 180 30.28 18.78 -9.79
N VAL A 181 30.95 19.31 -10.83
CA VAL A 181 30.77 18.86 -12.22
C VAL A 181 31.68 17.66 -12.42
N GLY A 182 31.14 16.45 -12.36
CA GLY A 182 31.93 15.23 -12.54
C GLY A 182 31.06 13.99 -12.66
N SER A 183 30.92 13.53 -13.90
CA SER A 183 30.29 12.26 -14.28
C SER A 183 31.04 11.07 -13.69
N ASN A 184 30.40 10.38 -12.74
CA ASN A 184 30.48 8.93 -12.66
C ASN A 184 29.03 8.45 -12.51
N GLU A 185 28.56 7.63 -13.45
CA GLU A 185 27.30 6.89 -13.32
C GLU A 185 27.47 5.85 -12.20
N GLU A 186 27.57 6.30 -10.94
CA GLU A 186 27.55 5.39 -9.81
C GLU A 186 26.19 4.69 -9.81
N GLU A 187 26.25 3.36 -9.88
CA GLU A 187 25.09 2.47 -9.93
C GLU A 187 24.04 2.88 -8.88
N ASN A 188 22.77 2.93 -9.31
CA ASN A 188 21.67 3.31 -8.42
C ASN A 188 21.57 2.24 -7.33
N PRO A 189 21.73 2.57 -6.03
CA PRO A 189 21.71 1.57 -4.95
C PRO A 189 20.41 0.75 -4.90
N MET A 190 19.32 1.25 -5.47
CA MET A 190 18.06 0.50 -5.62
C MET A 190 18.15 -0.62 -6.66
N GLN A 191 19.01 -0.53 -7.68
CA GLN A 191 19.22 -1.60 -8.67
C GLN A 191 19.78 -2.86 -8.00
N ALA A 192 20.71 -2.72 -7.07
CA ALA A 192 21.25 -3.86 -6.30
C ALA A 192 20.17 -4.59 -5.47
N LEU A 193 19.08 -3.90 -5.10
CA LEU A 193 17.97 -4.48 -4.35
C LEU A 193 16.88 -5.08 -5.24
N GLN A 194 16.92 -4.87 -6.56
CA GLN A 194 15.80 -5.16 -7.47
C GLN A 194 15.28 -6.60 -7.36
N HIS A 195 16.18 -7.58 -7.23
CA HIS A 195 15.84 -9.00 -7.12
C HIS A 195 15.18 -9.39 -5.78
N MET A 196 15.28 -8.54 -4.76
CA MET A 196 14.63 -8.74 -3.45
C MET A 196 13.33 -7.96 -3.31
N LEU A 197 13.08 -7.00 -4.21
CA LEU A 197 11.87 -6.18 -4.14
C LEU A 197 10.65 -7.00 -4.59
N PRO A 198 9.47 -6.72 -4.01
CA PRO A 198 8.25 -7.38 -4.45
C PRO A 198 7.90 -7.01 -5.89
N GLU A 199 7.47 -8.01 -6.67
CA GLU A 199 6.97 -7.81 -8.03
C GLU A 199 5.51 -7.34 -8.00
N GLU A 200 5.31 -6.06 -7.68
CA GLU A 200 3.98 -5.43 -7.68
C GLU A 200 3.48 -5.19 -9.11
N ARG A 201 2.40 -5.87 -9.50
CA ARG A 201 1.77 -5.78 -10.81
C ARG A 201 0.25 -5.61 -10.70
N VAL A 202 -0.40 -5.28 -11.81
CA VAL A 202 -1.86 -5.12 -11.83
C VAL A 202 -2.54 -6.42 -11.41
N TYR A 203 -3.41 -6.33 -10.41
CA TYR A 203 -4.19 -7.41 -9.85
C TYR A 203 -5.67 -7.11 -10.04
N MET A 204 -6.45 -8.11 -10.48
CA MET A 204 -7.89 -7.98 -10.63
C MET A 204 -8.58 -8.94 -9.65
N PRO A 205 -9.19 -8.44 -8.57
CA PRO A 205 -9.85 -9.30 -7.60
C PRO A 205 -11.10 -9.96 -8.20
N THR A 206 -11.40 -11.18 -7.77
CA THR A 206 -12.57 -11.97 -8.15
C THR A 206 -13.86 -11.48 -7.46
N CYS A 207 -14.10 -10.17 -7.51
CA CYS A 207 -15.32 -9.55 -7.01
C CYS A 207 -16.40 -9.45 -8.09
N SER A 208 -17.64 -9.24 -7.66
CA SER A 208 -18.74 -8.84 -8.54
C SER A 208 -18.44 -7.52 -9.27
N ILE A 209 -19.03 -7.36 -10.46
CA ILE A 209 -18.89 -6.12 -11.25
C ILE A 209 -19.34 -4.91 -10.45
N ASP A 210 -20.46 -5.01 -9.72
CA ASP A 210 -20.97 -3.94 -8.87
C ASP A 210 -19.96 -3.52 -7.80
N THR A 211 -19.23 -4.47 -7.23
CA THR A 211 -18.15 -4.20 -6.29
C THR A 211 -16.97 -3.54 -6.97
N LEU A 212 -16.52 -4.02 -8.13
CA LEU A 212 -15.42 -3.41 -8.87
C LEU A 212 -15.74 -1.95 -9.29
N VAL A 213 -16.98 -1.68 -9.72
CA VAL A 213 -17.48 -0.32 -10.00
C VAL A 213 -17.51 0.53 -8.74
N ARG A 214 -18.10 0.00 -7.65
CA ARG A 214 -18.19 0.68 -6.33
C ARG A 214 -16.82 1.03 -5.75
N LEU A 215 -15.79 0.26 -6.08
CA LEU A 215 -14.42 0.49 -5.60
C LEU A 215 -13.56 1.29 -6.59
N GLY A 216 -14.12 1.71 -7.73
CA GLY A 216 -13.43 2.52 -8.74
C GLY A 216 -12.44 1.75 -9.61
N MET A 217 -12.48 0.41 -9.59
CA MET A 217 -11.65 -0.46 -10.44
C MET A 217 -12.28 -0.72 -11.82
N MET A 218 -13.56 -0.37 -12.00
CA MET A 218 -14.29 -0.39 -13.27
C MET A 218 -14.95 0.97 -13.52
N PRO A 219 -15.33 1.30 -14.78
CA PRO A 219 -15.94 2.57 -15.11
C PRO A 219 -17.21 2.85 -14.29
N GLY A 220 -17.35 4.06 -13.77
CA GLY A 220 -18.50 4.50 -12.98
C GLY A 220 -18.19 5.75 -12.17
N VAL A 221 -19.19 6.24 -11.43
CA VAL A 221 -19.11 7.50 -10.68
C VAL A 221 -17.92 7.51 -9.72
N THR A 222 -17.65 6.40 -9.03
CA THR A 222 -16.49 6.32 -8.11
C THR A 222 -15.14 6.48 -8.82
N ALA A 223 -14.98 5.95 -10.03
CA ALA A 223 -13.74 6.11 -10.79
C ALA A 223 -13.55 7.56 -11.25
N GLU A 224 -14.63 8.21 -11.71
CA GLU A 224 -14.63 9.64 -12.11
C GLU A 224 -14.28 10.55 -10.92
N ASP A 225 -14.89 10.25 -9.78
CA ASP A 225 -14.67 10.90 -8.51
C ASP A 225 -13.18 10.86 -8.12
N ILE A 226 -12.58 9.66 -8.10
CA ILE A 226 -11.18 9.50 -7.74
C ILE A 226 -10.24 10.19 -8.74
N TYR A 227 -10.57 10.15 -10.04
CA TYR A 227 -9.81 10.83 -11.07
C TYR A 227 -9.79 12.36 -10.84
N GLY A 228 -10.93 12.94 -10.47
CA GLY A 228 -11.05 14.37 -10.14
C GLY A 228 -10.17 14.86 -8.99
N LEU A 229 -9.67 13.97 -8.13
CA LEU A 229 -8.79 14.33 -7.00
C LEU A 229 -7.35 14.69 -7.41
N GLY A 230 -6.93 14.41 -8.66
CA GLY A 230 -5.58 14.71 -9.15
C GLY A 230 -4.49 14.04 -8.30
N ARG A 231 -3.55 14.81 -7.73
CA ARG A 231 -2.50 14.32 -6.79
C ARG A 231 -2.87 14.49 -5.30
N GLY A 232 -4.11 14.87 -5.00
CA GLY A 232 -4.59 15.03 -3.63
C GLY A 232 -4.72 13.69 -2.90
N LYS A 233 -4.38 13.67 -1.60
CA LYS A 233 -4.70 12.56 -0.70
C LYS A 233 -6.18 12.56 -0.37
N VAL A 234 -6.74 11.38 -0.14
CA VAL A 234 -8.07 11.25 0.48
C VAL A 234 -7.89 11.47 1.98
N LYS A 235 -8.55 12.49 2.55
CA LYS A 235 -8.56 12.70 4.00
C LYS A 235 -9.60 11.77 4.64
N PRO A 236 -9.31 11.07 5.75
CA PRO A 236 -10.35 10.36 6.50
C PRO A 236 -11.44 11.34 6.96
N PRO A 237 -12.71 10.90 7.15
CA PRO A 237 -13.78 11.76 7.64
C PRO A 237 -13.50 12.23 9.08
N ASP A 238 -12.65 11.50 9.82
CA ASP A 238 -12.37 11.70 11.24
C ASP A 238 -10.97 12.30 11.49
N SER A 239 -10.40 13.05 10.53
CA SER A 239 -9.12 13.76 10.72
C SER A 239 -9.30 15.24 11.10
N THR A 240 -10.20 15.51 12.05
CA THR A 240 -10.25 16.73 12.85
C THR A 240 -9.84 16.40 14.28
#